data_AF-A0A923WXT2-F1
#
_entry.id   AF-A0A923WXT2-F1
#
_cell.length_a   1.000
_cell.length_b   1.000
_cell.length_c   1.000
_cell.angle_alpha   90.00
_cell.angle_beta   90.00
_cell.angle_gamma   90.00
#
_symmetry.space_group_name_H-M   'P 1'
#
loop_
_entity.id
_entity.type
_entity.pdbx_description
1 polymer ?
#
loop_
_entity_poly.entity_id
_entity_poly.type
_entity_poly.pdbx_seq_one_letter_code
_entity_poly.pdbx_strand_id
1 'polypeptide(L)'
;MIQHHETYFLILAFFSELIGTLGGVSSSTLFIPLGKLFESIQVTLALTALLHVMGNSVRTIMYWKNINWPLTLKFGIPSIIMTGLGAQYSDFFPLKYIQ
;
A
#
# COMPACT_ATOMS: atom_id res chain seq x y z
N MET A 1 -2.59 22.58 20.87
CA MET A 1 -1.97 22.89 19.56
C MET A 1 -1.47 21.56 18.93
N ILE A 2 -2.38 20.63 18.64
CA ILE A 2 -2.06 19.22 18.26
C ILE A 2 -3.12 18.67 17.26
N GLN A 3 -3.64 19.44 16.30
CA GLN A 3 -4.86 19.02 15.56
C GLN A 3 -4.79 19.00 14.02
N HIS A 4 -3.62 19.14 13.38
CA HIS A 4 -3.56 19.17 11.91
C HIS A 4 -2.64 18.14 11.25
N HIS A 5 -1.84 17.37 11.99
CA HIS A 5 -0.92 16.39 11.40
C HIS A 5 -1.66 15.34 10.53
N GLU A 6 -2.81 14.88 11.00
CA GLU A 6 -3.66 13.89 10.34
C GLU A 6 -4.19 14.39 8.99
N THR A 7 -4.56 15.68 8.91
CA THR A 7 -5.10 16.27 7.68
C THR A 7 -4.03 16.37 6.60
N TYR A 8 -2.82 16.84 6.94
CA TYR A 8 -1.71 16.89 5.99
C TYR A 8 -1.33 15.49 5.50
N PHE A 9 -1.34 14.52 6.39
CA PHE A 9 -1.06 13.13 6.08
C PHE A 9 -2.09 12.54 5.08
N LEU A 10 -3.39 12.78 5.30
CA LEU A 10 -4.45 12.35 4.37
C LEU A 10 -4.34 13.02 3.00
N ILE A 11 -3.98 14.30 2.96
CA ILE A 11 -3.74 15.02 1.71
C ILE A 11 -2.56 14.38 0.96
N LEU A 12 -1.46 14.12 1.66
CA LEU A 12 -0.28 13.44 1.12
C LEU A 12 -0.60 12.03 0.61
N ALA A 13 -1.37 11.26 1.38
CA ALA A 13 -1.86 9.94 0.98
C ALA A 13 -2.64 9.99 -0.34
N PHE A 14 -3.59 10.93 -0.44
CA PHE A 14 -4.40 11.13 -1.63
C PHE A 14 -3.56 11.49 -2.87
N PHE A 15 -2.67 12.47 -2.75
CA PHE A 15 -1.80 12.86 -3.87
C PHE A 15 -0.80 11.75 -4.23
N SER A 16 -0.28 11.01 -3.25
CA SER A 16 0.61 9.88 -3.50
C SER A 16 -0.10 8.77 -4.29
N GLU A 17 -1.36 8.49 -3.96
CA GLU A 17 -2.18 7.52 -4.69
C GLU A 17 -2.51 8.00 -6.11
N LEU A 18 -2.87 9.28 -6.25
CA LEU A 18 -3.16 9.87 -7.56
C LEU A 18 -1.93 9.86 -8.47
N ILE A 19 -0.78 10.33 -7.99
CA ILE A 19 0.47 10.37 -8.76
C ILE A 19 0.96 8.95 -9.04
N GLY A 20 0.87 8.03 -8.09
CA GLY A 20 1.22 6.63 -8.31
C GLY A 20 0.37 5.99 -9.41
N THR A 21 -0.95 6.21 -9.35
CA THR A 21 -1.89 5.67 -10.34
C THR A 21 -1.67 6.26 -11.74
N LEU A 22 -1.44 7.57 -11.84
CA LEU A 22 -1.21 8.24 -13.13
C LEU A 22 0.19 8.00 -13.70
N GLY A 23 1.20 7.96 -12.83
CA GLY A 23 2.62 7.80 -13.21
C GLY A 23 3.06 6.35 -13.42
N GLY A 24 2.22 5.37 -13.07
CA GLY A 24 2.55 3.94 -13.17
C GLY A 24 3.55 3.45 -12.10
N VAL A 25 3.88 4.29 -11.11
CA VAL A 25 4.76 3.96 -9.99
C VAL A 25 3.91 3.58 -8.77
N SER A 26 4.41 2.69 -7.89
CA SER A 26 3.68 2.37 -6.66
C SER A 26 3.49 3.61 -5.80
N SER A 27 2.26 3.87 -5.34
CA SER A 27 1.97 4.98 -4.43
C SER A 27 2.76 4.90 -3.13
N SER A 28 3.18 3.70 -2.71
CA SER A 28 4.05 3.48 -1.55
C SER A 28 5.44 4.09 -1.69
N THR A 29 5.95 4.20 -2.92
CA THR A 29 7.30 4.78 -3.19
C THR A 29 7.35 6.25 -2.79
N LEU A 30 6.25 6.98 -2.98
CA LEU A 30 6.12 8.38 -2.57
C LEU A 30 5.63 8.48 -1.12
N PHE A 31 4.68 7.63 -0.71
CA PHE A 31 4.02 7.76 0.57
C PHE A 31 4.89 7.36 1.77
N ILE A 32 5.67 6.29 1.67
CA ILE A 32 6.51 5.82 2.79
C ILE A 32 7.54 6.87 3.25
N PRO A 33 8.39 7.45 2.37
CA PRO A 33 9.36 8.45 2.80
C PRO A 33 8.70 9.72 3.35
N LEU A 34 7.55 10.12 2.80
CA LEU A 34 6.81 11.28 3.28
C LEU A 34 6.11 11.00 4.61
N GLY A 35 5.50 9.82 4.77
CA GLY A 35 4.81 9.40 5.99
C GLY A 35 5.73 9.30 7.20
N LYS A 36 6.98 8.83 7.01
CA LYS A 36 8.00 8.82 8.07
C LYS A 36 8.33 10.21 8.63
N LEU A 37 8.04 11.30 7.90
CA LEU A 37 8.29 12.67 8.38
C LEU A 37 7.21 13.13 9.37
N PHE A 38 6.04 12.49 9.38
CA PHE A 38 4.89 12.88 10.20
C PHE A 38 4.53 11.84 11.26
N GLU A 39 4.75 10.55 10.98
CA GLU A 39 4.31 9.43 11.81
C GLU A 39 5.38 8.36 11.98
N SER A 40 5.18 7.45 12.95
CA SER A 40 6.07 6.31 13.15
C SER A 40 6.10 5.39 11.93
N ILE A 41 7.18 4.63 11.78
CA ILE A 41 7.32 3.67 10.68
C ILE A 41 6.21 2.62 10.69
N GLN A 42 5.77 2.18 11.88
CA GLN A 42 4.69 1.21 12.00
C GLN A 42 3.37 1.78 11.48
N VAL A 43 3.02 3.00 11.90
CA VAL A 43 1.78 3.67 11.47
C VAL A 43 1.81 3.96 9.96
N THR A 44 2.96 4.46 9.46
CA THR A 44 3.15 4.73 8.03
C THR A 44 2.97 3.47 7.19
N LEU A 45 3.57 2.34 7.59
CA LEU A 45 3.44 1.07 6.86
C LEU A 45 2.02 0.53 6.91
N ALA A 46 1.36 0.58 8.07
CA ALA A 46 -0.03 0.16 8.21
C ALA A 46 -0.97 0.96 7.29
N LEU A 47 -0.78 2.27 7.22
CA LEU A 47 -1.57 3.16 6.36
C LEU A 47 -1.22 2.97 4.88
N THR A 48 0.05 2.73 4.56
CA THR A 48 0.48 2.40 3.19
C THR A 48 -0.20 1.13 2.68
N ALA A 49 -0.29 0.10 3.52
CA ALA A 49 -0.97 -1.14 3.19
C ALA A 49 -2.47 -0.89 2.93
N LEU A 50 -3.12 -0.07 3.77
CA LEU A 50 -4.52 0.30 3.58
C LEU A 50 -4.74 1.05 2.26
N LEU A 51 -3.90 2.04 1.95
CA LEU A 51 -3.96 2.79 0.68
C LEU A 51 -3.78 1.87 -0.52
N HIS A 52 -2.81 0.95 -0.46
CA HIS A 52 -2.56 -0.01 -1.54
C HIS A 52 -3.78 -0.91 -1.79
N VAL A 53 -4.40 -1.43 -0.75
CA VAL A 53 -5.61 -2.26 -0.88
C VAL A 53 -6.75 -1.44 -1.46
N MET A 54 -7.03 -0.26 -0.92
CA MET A 54 -8.10 0.61 -1.41
C MET A 54 -7.90 1.05 -2.85
N GLY A 55 -6.69 1.50 -3.21
CA GLY A 55 -6.33 1.90 -4.57
C GLY A 55 -6.47 0.76 -5.57
N ASN A 56 -6.00 -0.44 -5.21
CA ASN A 56 -6.18 -1.63 -6.03
C ASN A 56 -7.64 -2.05 -6.14
N SER A 57 -8.45 -1.91 -5.09
CA SER A 57 -9.89 -2.18 -5.14
C SER A 57 -10.60 -1.22 -6.10
N VAL A 58 -10.33 0.08 -6.01
CA VAL A 58 -10.91 1.08 -6.93
C VAL A 58 -10.53 0.76 -8.37
N ARG A 59 -9.25 0.50 -8.65
CA ARG A 59 -8.79 0.07 -9.99
C ARG A 59 -9.48 -1.21 -10.45
N THR A 60 -9.61 -2.21 -9.56
CA THR A 60 -10.27 -3.48 -9.88
C THR A 60 -11.73 -3.26 -10.24
N ILE A 61 -12.46 -2.41 -9.51
CA ILE A 61 -13.85 -2.06 -9.81
C ILE A 61 -13.95 -1.29 -11.13
N MET A 62 -13.07 -0.29 -11.34
CA MET A 62 -13.05 0.54 -12.54
C MET A 62 -12.77 -0.27 -13.80
N TYR A 63 -11.86 -1.23 -13.73
CA TYR A 63 -11.46 -2.06 -14.87
C TYR A 63 -12.16 -3.42 -14.90
N TRP A 64 -13.14 -3.68 -14.04
CA TRP A 64 -13.72 -5.02 -13.82
C TRP A 64 -14.10 -5.76 -15.11
N LYS A 65 -14.71 -5.04 -16.07
CA LYS A 65 -15.15 -5.59 -17.36
C LYS A 65 -14.01 -5.92 -18.34
N ASN A 66 -12.83 -5.35 -18.13
CA ASN A 66 -11.65 -5.48 -19.00
C ASN A 66 -10.56 -6.37 -18.37
N ILE A 67 -10.84 -7.01 -17.23
CA ILE A 67 -9.90 -7.90 -16.56
C ILE A 67 -9.80 -9.23 -17.32
N ASN A 68 -8.57 -9.64 -17.65
CA ASN A 68 -8.28 -10.99 -18.14
C ASN A 68 -8.24 -11.97 -16.95
N TRP A 69 -9.41 -12.50 -16.58
CA TRP A 69 -9.56 -13.41 -15.44
C TRP A 69 -8.64 -14.63 -15.46
N PRO A 70 -8.42 -15.33 -16.60
CA PRO A 70 -7.46 -16.43 -16.67
C PRO A 70 -6.04 -16.04 -16.24
N LEU A 71 -5.57 -14.86 -16.65
CA LEU A 71 -4.27 -14.33 -16.26
C LEU A 71 -4.27 -13.91 -14.79
N THR A 72 -5.28 -13.15 -14.38
CA THR A 72 -5.43 -12.67 -13.01
C THR A 72 -5.46 -13.80 -12.00
N LEU A 73 -6.12 -14.92 -12.28
CA LEU A 73 -6.14 -16.07 -11.38
C LEU A 73 -4.79 -16.80 -11.34
N LYS A 74 -4.12 -16.96 -12.49
CA LYS A 74 -2.78 -17.59 -12.56
C LYS A 74 -1.72 -16.86 -11.74
N PHE A 75 -1.79 -15.54 -11.66
CA PHE A 75 -0.85 -14.74 -10.86
C PHE A 75 -1.37 -14.38 -9.47
N GLY A 76 -2.68 -14.12 -9.35
CA GLY A 76 -3.33 -13.70 -8.12
C GLY A 76 -3.39 -14.79 -7.06
N ILE A 77 -3.70 -16.04 -7.44
CA ILE A 77 -3.73 -17.16 -6.48
C ILE A 77 -2.35 -17.39 -5.85
N PRO A 78 -1.25 -17.56 -6.63
CA PRO A 78 0.08 -17.67 -6.05
C PRO A 78 0.48 -16.46 -5.21
N SER A 79 0.13 -15.25 -5.66
CA SER A 79 0.43 -14.01 -4.92
C SER A 79 -0.22 -14.00 -3.54
N ILE A 80 -1.51 -14.33 -3.43
CA ILE A 80 -2.23 -14.38 -2.14
C ILE A 80 -1.61 -15.43 -1.22
N ILE A 81 -1.34 -16.64 -1.75
CA ILE A 81 -0.75 -17.73 -0.97
C ILE A 81 0.64 -17.33 -0.45
N MET A 82 1.52 -16.85 -1.33
CA MET A 82 2.90 -16.49 -0.96
C MET A 82 2.96 -15.29 -0.03
N THR A 83 2.07 -14.30 -0.20
CA THR A 83 1.97 -13.16 0.71
C THR A 83 1.50 -13.59 2.09
N GLY A 84 0.49 -14.47 2.16
CA GLY A 84 0.01 -15.03 3.43
C GLY A 84 1.08 -15.82 4.17
N LEU A 85 1.83 -16.67 3.47
CA LEU A 85 2.97 -17.37 4.04
C LEU A 85 4.04 -16.38 4.53
N GLY A 86 4.40 -15.38 3.71
CA GLY A 86 5.37 -14.35 4.10
C GLY A 86 4.95 -13.58 5.35
N ALA A 87 3.66 -13.25 5.50
CA ALA A 87 3.13 -12.59 6.68
C ALA A 87 3.24 -13.48 7.93
N GLN A 88 2.91 -14.77 7.82
CA GLN A 88 3.06 -15.73 8.93
C GLN A 88 4.52 -15.90 9.38
N TYR A 89 5.47 -15.84 8.44
CA TYR A 89 6.89 -15.95 8.77
C TYR A 89 7.54 -14.61 9.15
N SER A 90 6.83 -13.48 9.06
CA SER A 90 7.44 -12.16 9.28
C SER A 90 7.93 -11.97 10.71
N ASP A 91 7.25 -12.60 11.68
CA ASP A 91 7.57 -12.49 13.12
C ASP A 91 8.92 -13.11 13.48
N PHE A 92 9.46 -14.00 12.63
CA PHE A 92 10.80 -14.58 12.82
C PHE A 92 11.93 -13.59 12.48
N PHE A 93 11.62 -12.47 11.80
CA PHE A 93 12.59 -11.45 11.44
C PHE A 93 12.51 -10.27 12.43
N PRO A 94 13.51 -10.06 13.29
CA PRO A 94 13.50 -8.95 14.22
C PRO A 94 13.46 -7.61 13.46
N LEU A 95 12.55 -6.72 13.86
CA LEU A 95 12.41 -5.36 13.30
C LEU A 95 13.74 -4.58 13.24
N LYS A 96 14.69 -4.93 14.10
CA LYS A 96 16.05 -4.38 14.15
C LYS A 96 16.85 -4.56 12.85
N TYR A 97 16.50 -5.53 12.00
CA TYR A 97 17.17 -5.76 10.71
C TYR A 97 16.49 -5.05 9.53
N ILE A 98 15.30 -4.46 9.75
CA ILE A 98 14.44 -3.86 8.71
C ILE A 98 14.43 -2.31 8.82
N GLN A 99 14.90 -1.77 9.94
CA GLN A 99 15.11 -0.32 10.17
C GLN A 99 16.48 0.15 9.70
#